data_AF-V6IC43-F1
#
_entry.id   AF-V6IC43-F1
#
_cell.length_a   1.000
_cell.length_b   1.000
_cell.length_c   1.000
_cell.angle_alpha   90.00
_cell.angle_beta   90.00
_cell.angle_gamma   90.00
#
_symmetry.space_group_name_H-M   'P 1'
#
loop_
_entity.id
_entity.type
_entity.pdbx_description
1 polymer ?
#
loop_
_entity_poly.entity_id
_entity_poly.type
_entity_poly.pdbx_seq_one_letter_code
_entity_poly.pdbx_strand_id
1 'polypeptide(L)' 'MKYLKYSIFLFCGMAVAFFISFWIETLNPEPHDGALLFESLSWYSSMFLAGICGFIAGRGK' A
#
# COMPACT_ATOMS: atom_id res chain seq x y z
N MET A 1 -10.56 12.55 -13.11
CA MET A 1 -9.42 11.61 -13.12
C MET A 1 -8.12 12.16 -12.54
N LYS A 2 -7.92 13.49 -12.38
CA LYS A 2 -6.72 14.05 -11.73
C LYS A 2 -6.46 13.46 -10.33
N TYR A 3 -7.48 13.36 -9.47
CA TYR A 3 -7.36 12.80 -8.12
C TYR A 3 -6.86 11.35 -8.09
N LEU A 4 -7.33 10.52 -9.02
CA LEU A 4 -6.95 9.12 -9.13
C LEU A 4 -5.45 8.96 -9.46
N LYS A 5 -4.89 9.89 -10.25
CA LYS A 5 -3.43 9.93 -10.52
C LYS A 5 -2.62 10.22 -9.26
N TYR A 6 -3.06 11.16 -8.42
CA TYR A 6 -2.40 11.44 -7.14
C TYR A 6 -2.51 10.26 -6.16
N SER A 7 -3.66 9.59 -6.13
CA SER A 7 -3.86 8.39 -5.31
C SER A 7 -2.93 7.25 -5.72
N ILE A 8 -2.75 7.01 -7.03
CA ILE A 8 -1.80 6.00 -7.53
C ILE A 8 -0.37 6.38 -7.15
N PHE A 9 0.00 7.65 -7.31
CA PHE A 9 1.34 8.11 -6.93
C PHE A 9 1.62 7.91 -5.44
N LEU A 10 0.65 8.25 -4.58
CA LEU A 10 0.72 8.03 -3.13
C LEU A 10 0.83 6.53 -2.80
N PHE A 11 0.04 5.68 -3.47
CA PHE A 11 0.10 4.23 -3.29
C PHE A 11 1.47 3.67 -3.63
N CYS A 12 2.04 4.04 -4.78
CA CYS A 12 3.37 3.62 -5.19
C CYS A 12 4.45 4.08 -4.19
N GLY A 13 4.36 5.32 -3.71
CA GLY A 13 5.31 5.85 -2.73
C GLY A 13 5.30 5.05 -1.42
N MET A 14 4.11 4.75 -0.90
CA MET A 14 3.95 3.93 0.31
C MET A 14 4.39 2.49 0.08
N ALA A 15 4.07 1.89 -1.06
CA ALA A 15 4.53 0.53 -1.40
C ALA A 15 6.06 0.44 -1.44
N VAL A 16 6.74 1.42 -2.05
CA VAL A 16 8.21 1.50 -2.05
C VAL A 16 8.77 1.61 -0.63
N ALA A 17 8.17 2.44 0.23
CA ALA A 17 8.57 2.55 1.62
C ALA A 17 8.43 1.21 2.36
N PHE A 18 7.31 0.50 2.18
CA PHE A 18 7.11 -0.84 2.75
C PHE A 18 8.15 -1.85 2.26
N PHE A 19 8.48 -1.85 0.97
CA PHE A 19 9.53 -2.73 0.43
C PHE A 19 10.91 -2.42 1.01
N ILE A 20 11.26 -1.14 1.17
CA ILE A 20 12.53 -0.73 1.79
C ILE A 20 12.56 -1.15 3.26
N SER A 21 11.47 -0.93 4.02
CA SER A 21 11.37 -1.38 5.41
C SER A 21 11.51 -2.90 5.52
N PHE A 22 10.84 -3.66 4.65
CA PHE A 22 10.96 -5.11 4.63
C PHE A 22 12.38 -5.57 4.27
N TRP A 23 13.04 -4.89 3.34
CA TRP A 23 14.45 -5.17 3.01
C TRP A 23 15.35 -4.93 4.22
N ILE A 24 15.19 -3.81 4.92
CA ILE A 24 15.98 -3.51 6.12
C ILE A 24 15.74 -4.58 7.20
N GLU A 25 14.48 -4.98 7.37
CA GLU A 25 14.09 -6.00 8.34
C GLU A 25 14.70 -7.37 8.03
N THR A 26 14.82 -7.76 6.76
CA THR A 26 15.47 -9.03 6.38
C THR A 26 16.99 -9.00 6.54
N LEU A 27 17.60 -7.82 6.55
CA LEU A 27 19.02 -7.64 6.87
C LEU A 27 19.29 -7.55 8.38
N ASN A 28 18.25 -7.42 9.20
CA ASN A 28 18.39 -7.36 10.65
C ASN A 28 18.74 -8.77 11.19
N PRO A 29 19.82 -8.93 11.98
CA PRO A 29 20.19 -10.22 12.55
C PRO A 29 19.13 -10.82 13.49
N GLU A 30 18.25 -10.00 14.06
CA GLU A 30 17.07 -10.42 14.81
C GLU A 30 15.81 -9.77 14.22
N PRO A 31 15.16 -10.39 13.22
CA PRO A 31 13.93 -9.86 12.65
C PRO A 31 12.78 -9.98 13.66
N HIS A 32 12.05 -8.89 13.86
CA HIS A 32 10.93 -8.80 14.79
C HIS A 32 9.61 -8.52 14.08
N ASP A 33 9.62 -7.69 13.03
CA ASP A 33 8.41 -7.03 12.52
C ASP A 33 8.07 -7.37 11.06
N GLY A 34 8.76 -8.32 10.44
CA GLY A 34 8.55 -8.67 9.02
C GLY A 34 7.11 -9.09 8.69
N ALA A 35 6.45 -9.83 9.59
CA ALA A 35 5.05 -10.21 9.43
C ALA A 35 4.09 -9.00 9.54
N LEU A 36 4.38 -8.08 10.46
CA LEU A 36 3.60 -6.86 10.67
C LEU A 36 3.71 -5.91 9.46
N LEU A 37 4.91 -5.79 8.88
CA LEU A 37 5.15 -5.03 7.65
C LEU A 37 4.37 -5.62 6.45
N PHE A 38 4.30 -6.95 6.35
CA PHE A 38 3.52 -7.61 5.31
C PHE A 38 2.01 -7.43 5.51
N GLU A 39 1.53 -7.56 6.74
CA GLU A 39 0.11 -7.37 7.09
C GLU A 39 -0.33 -5.93 6.80
N SER A 40 0.45 -4.95 7.24
CA SER A 40 0.15 -3.53 7.02
C SER A 40 0.18 -3.15 5.53
N LEU A 41 1.12 -3.67 4.73
CA LEU A 41 1.10 -3.51 3.27
C LEU A 41 -0.14 -4.13 2.62
N SER A 42 -0.52 -5.33 3.06
CA SER A 42 -1.70 -6.05 2.57
C SER A 42 -2.98 -5.29 2.88
N TRP A 43 -3.09 -4.75 4.09
CA TRP A 43 -4.23 -3.94 4.52
C TRP A 43 -4.32 -2.63 3.75
N TYR A 44 -3.18 -1.92 3.60
CA TYR A 44 -3.09 -0.70 2.81
C TYR A 44 -3.50 -0.92 1.34
N SER A 45 -3.00 -1.99 0.72
CA SER A 45 -3.36 -2.37 -0.66
C SER A 45 -4.85 -2.69 -0.80
N SER A 46 -5.42 -3.40 0.18
CA SER A 46 -6.84 -3.74 0.18
C SER A 46 -7.72 -2.49 0.27
N MET A 47 -7.39 -1.55 1.16
CA MET A 47 -8.11 -0.28 1.29
C MET A 47 -8.01 0.59 0.03
N PHE A 48 -6.83 0.63 -0.60
CA PHE A 48 -6.64 1.35 -1.86
C PHE A 48 -7.50 0.79 -2.99
N LEU A 49 -7.51 -0.54 -3.15
CA LEU A 49 -8.35 -1.24 -4.13
C LEU A 49 -9.85 -1.00 -3.88
N ALA A 50 -10.30 -1.14 -2.63
CA ALA A 50 -11.69 -0.86 -2.25
C ALA A 50 -12.08 0.59 -2.57
N GLY A 51 -11.20 1.55 -2.28
CA GLY A 51 -11.39 2.96 -2.61
C GLY A 51 -11.51 3.22 -4.11
N ILE A 52 -10.64 2.61 -4.93
CA ILE A 52 -10.73 2.70 -6.40
C ILE A 52 -12.04 2.09 -6.91
N CYS A 53 -12.38 0.87 -6.47
CA CYS A 53 -13.61 0.19 -6.88
C CYS A 53 -14.85 1.01 -6.51
N GLY A 54 -14.91 1.56 -5.29
CA GLY A 54 -15.99 2.44 -4.86
C GLY A 54 -16.08 3.72 -5.69
N PHE A 55 -14.94 4.35 -6.00
CA PHE A 55 -14.89 5.54 -6.85
C PHE A 55 -15.36 5.26 -8.29
N ILE A 56 -14.99 4.10 -8.85
CA ILE A 56 -15.44 3.68 -10.19
C ILE A 56 -16.95 3.39 -10.17
N ALA A 57 -17.43 2.60 -9.23
CA ALA A 57 -18.84 2.24 -9.09
C ALA A 57 -19.73 3.47 -8.87
N GLY A 58 -19.26 4.44 -8.09
CA GLY A 58 -19.97 5.70 -7.82
C GLY A 58 -20.07 6.65 -9.02
N ARG A 59 -19.22 6.51 -10.05
CA ARG A 59 -19.27 7.35 -11.27
C ARG A 59 -20.27 6.85 -12.32
N GLY A 60 -20.84 5.66 -12.14
CA GLY A 60 -21.87 5.09 -13.03
C GLY A 60 -23.31 5.46 -12.67
N LYS A 61 -23.52 6.21 -11.59
CA LYS A 61 -24.78 6.87 -11.21
C LYS A 61 -24.64 8.37 -11.42
#